data_AF-A0A9D5UYE4-F1
#
_entry.id   AF-A0A9D5UYE4-F1
#
_cell.length_a   1.000
_cell.length_b   1.000
_cell.length_c   1.000
_cell.angle_alpha   90.00
_cell.angle_beta   90.00
_cell.angle_gamma   90.00
#
_symmetry.space_group_name_H-M   'P 1'
#
loop_
_entity.id
_entity.type
_entity.pdbx_description
1 polymer ?
#
loop_
_entity_poly.entity_id
_entity_poly.type
_entity_poly.pdbx_seq_one_letter_code
_entity_poly.pdbx_strand_id
1 'polypeptide(L)'
;MIPSIMGRHLSFMKGLVALYLIFLVVFFAAAPFLTLWLYAEADLSLTLLPQLIGFCLQGAFLVVVFAIYEKRTTLYAKRSHKLALRSTVSFLIRPLECAERQDMRESSSPSMVQVRWEVKERGLSDELAQKLVQDARMILVSLESLTILAAQIDIDHLDLWGRILNRIHQLTGATTSGEVRDILVELVDIIIEFDDLHVY
;
A
#
# COMPACT_ATOMS: atom_id res chain seq x y z
N MET A 1 7.85 -13.30 33.80
CA MET A 1 6.68 -13.06 32.93
C MET A 1 6.47 -11.56 32.86
N ILE A 2 7.01 -10.90 31.83
CA ILE A 2 6.99 -9.43 31.70
C ILE A 2 5.74 -9.08 30.88
N PRO A 3 4.71 -8.41 31.45
CA PRO A 3 3.57 -7.98 30.67
C PRO A 3 4.04 -6.93 29.66
N SER A 4 3.84 -7.21 28.37
CA SER A 4 4.31 -6.36 27.29
C SER A 4 3.68 -4.96 27.40
N ILE A 5 4.53 -3.94 27.38
CA ILE A 5 4.17 -2.51 27.42
C ILE A 5 3.16 -2.17 26.30
N MET A 6 3.20 -2.92 25.20
CA MET A 6 2.31 -2.81 24.05
C MET A 6 0.83 -3.14 24.36
N GLY A 7 0.57 -4.15 25.20
CA GLY A 7 -0.81 -4.52 25.58
C GLY A 7 -1.49 -3.49 26.48
N ARG A 8 -0.70 -2.77 27.29
CA ARG A 8 -1.17 -1.71 28.18
C ARG A 8 -1.57 -0.45 27.40
N HIS A 9 -0.84 -0.13 26.33
CA HIS A 9 -1.15 0.99 25.44
C HIS A 9 -2.44 0.75 24.63
N LEU A 10 -2.66 -0.45 24.12
CA LEU A 10 -3.89 -0.82 23.40
C LEU A 10 -5.13 -0.81 24.31
N SER A 11 -4.98 -1.22 25.57
CA SER A 11 -6.06 -1.16 26.57
C SER A 11 -6.42 0.30 26.92
N PHE A 12 -5.41 1.15 27.09
CA PHE A 12 -5.61 2.58 27.35
C PHE A 12 -6.29 3.29 26.17
N MET A 13 -5.88 2.99 24.93
CA MET A 13 -6.50 3.55 23.72
C MET A 13 -7.97 3.12 23.59
N LYS A 14 -8.30 1.86 23.90
CA LYS A 14 -9.68 1.37 23.92
C LYS A 14 -10.51 2.06 25.00
N GLY A 15 -9.94 2.27 26.19
CA GLY A 15 -10.60 3.02 27.27
C GLY A 15 -10.87 4.48 26.90
N LEU A 16 -9.93 5.13 26.22
CA LEU A 16 -10.07 6.51 25.76
C LEU A 16 -11.11 6.62 24.64
N VAL A 17 -11.12 5.68 23.69
CA VAL A 17 -12.15 5.61 22.64
C VAL A 17 -13.53 5.32 23.23
N ALA A 18 -13.64 4.41 24.21
CA ALA A 18 -14.91 4.13 24.88
C ALA A 18 -15.42 5.35 25.67
N LEU A 19 -14.54 6.07 26.37
CA LEU A 19 -14.88 7.30 27.08
C LEU A 19 -15.31 8.41 26.12
N TYR A 20 -14.63 8.54 24.98
CA TYR A 20 -15.01 9.47 23.92
C TYR A 20 -16.37 9.11 23.31
N LEU A 21 -16.64 7.83 23.03
CA LEU A 21 -17.93 7.37 22.53
C LEU A 21 -19.07 7.61 23.53
N ILE A 22 -18.84 7.37 24.82
CA ILE A 22 -19.81 7.68 25.88
C ILE A 22 -20.09 9.17 25.92
N PHE A 23 -19.03 10.00 25.89
CA PHE A 23 -19.18 11.46 25.84
C PHE A 23 -19.97 11.90 24.62
N LEU A 24 -19.71 11.30 23.45
CA LEU A 24 -20.39 11.60 22.21
C LEU A 24 -21.87 11.21 22.27
N VAL A 25 -22.21 10.03 22.81
CA VAL A 25 -23.61 9.60 23.02
C VAL A 25 -24.33 10.53 24.00
N VAL A 26 -23.70 10.88 25.12
CA VAL A 26 -24.27 11.82 26.10
C VAL A 26 -24.48 13.19 25.47
N PHE A 27 -23.52 13.68 24.69
CA PHE A 27 -23.61 14.97 24.01
C PHE A 27 -24.74 14.95 22.96
N PHE A 28 -24.86 13.90 22.16
CA PHE A 28 -25.93 13.76 21.16
C PHE A 28 -27.32 13.53 21.77
N ALA A 29 -27.43 12.99 22.99
CA ALA A 29 -28.70 12.85 23.70
C ALA A 29 -29.07 14.14 24.47
N ALA A 30 -28.09 14.77 25.11
CA ALA A 30 -28.30 15.97 25.92
C ALA A 30 -28.52 17.22 25.07
N ALA A 31 -27.80 17.37 23.95
CA ALA A 31 -27.94 18.53 23.08
C ALA A 31 -29.38 18.76 22.57
N PRO A 32 -30.08 17.78 21.95
CA PRO A 32 -31.46 17.98 21.50
C PRO A 32 -32.43 18.19 22.65
N PHE A 33 -32.24 17.52 23.79
CA PHE A 33 -33.09 17.72 24.97
C PHE A 33 -32.94 19.11 25.57
N LEU A 34 -31.70 19.60 25.73
CA LEU A 34 -31.42 20.95 26.22
C LEU A 34 -31.94 22.01 25.23
N THR A 35 -31.83 21.74 23.92
CA THR A 35 -32.34 22.63 22.86
C THR A 35 -33.87 22.70 22.89
N LEU A 36 -34.56 21.58 23.11
CA LEU A 36 -36.02 21.52 23.28
C LEU A 36 -36.50 22.20 24.57
N TRP A 37 -35.75 22.05 25.67
CA TRP A 37 -36.04 22.73 26.94
C TRP A 37 -35.90 24.25 26.79
N LEU A 38 -34.79 24.72 26.22
CA LEU A 38 -34.56 26.14 25.92
C LEU A 38 -35.60 26.70 24.93
N TYR A 39 -36.04 25.90 23.95
CA TYR A 39 -37.11 26.24 23.02
C TYR A 39 -38.44 26.56 23.72
N ALA A 40 -38.73 25.91 24.84
CA ALA A 40 -39.96 26.14 25.60
C ALA A 40 -39.92 27.43 26.45
N GLU A 41 -38.74 27.94 26.80
CA GLU A 41 -38.57 29.08 27.73
C GLU A 41 -38.16 30.41 27.06
N ALA A 42 -37.62 30.42 25.84
CA ALA A 42 -37.07 31.63 25.22
C ALA A 42 -37.55 31.87 23.76
N ASP A 43 -37.67 33.15 23.38
CA ASP A 43 -37.96 33.58 22.00
C ASP A 43 -36.71 33.33 21.13
N LEU A 44 -36.64 32.09 20.61
CA LEU A 44 -35.41 31.40 20.20
C LEU A 44 -34.76 31.94 18.92
N SER A 45 -35.50 32.71 18.12
CA SER A 45 -35.13 33.05 16.74
C SER A 45 -33.92 33.97 16.65
N LEU A 46 -33.70 34.84 17.62
CA LEU A 46 -32.68 35.90 17.56
C LEU A 46 -31.31 35.48 18.12
N THR A 47 -31.25 34.55 19.06
CA THR A 47 -30.01 34.22 19.80
C THR A 47 -29.53 32.78 19.63
N LEU A 48 -30.43 31.81 19.43
CA LEU A 48 -30.08 30.39 19.41
C LEU A 48 -29.87 29.84 17.99
N LEU A 49 -30.60 30.38 17.00
CA LEU A 49 -30.41 30.04 15.59
C LEU A 49 -28.96 30.28 15.09
N PRO A 50 -28.31 31.43 15.40
CA PRO A 50 -26.91 31.64 15.01
C PRO A 50 -25.94 30.69 15.70
N GLN A 51 -26.21 30.32 16.96
CA GLN A 51 -25.39 29.36 17.70
C GLN A 51 -25.51 27.94 17.12
N LEU A 52 -26.73 27.52 16.77
CA LEU A 52 -26.97 26.22 16.14
C LEU A 52 -26.31 26.14 14.76
N ILE A 53 -26.41 27.20 13.95
CA ILE A 53 -25.68 27.31 12.67
C ILE A 53 -24.16 27.21 12.91
N GLY A 54 -23.64 27.88 13.94
CA GLY A 54 -22.25 27.80 14.36
C GLY A 54 -21.82 26.37 14.71
N PHE A 55 -22.62 25.64 15.50
CA PHE A 55 -22.35 24.24 15.86
C PHE A 55 -22.40 23.32 14.64
N CYS A 56 -23.38 23.49 13.75
CA CYS A 56 -23.47 22.72 12.51
C CYS A 56 -22.27 22.96 11.59
N LEU A 57 -21.84 24.22 11.44
CA LEU A 57 -20.65 24.58 10.66
C LEU A 57 -19.36 24.00 11.26
N GLN A 58 -19.20 24.06 12.59
CA GLN A 58 -18.06 23.47 13.28
C GLN A 58 -18.03 21.95 13.12
N GLY A 59 -19.18 21.27 13.24
CA GLY A 59 -19.31 19.84 13.00
C GLY A 59 -18.97 19.46 11.56
N ALA A 60 -19.53 20.17 10.57
CA ALA A 60 -19.23 19.95 9.16
C ALA A 60 -17.74 20.17 8.84
N PHE A 61 -17.14 21.22 9.39
CA PHE A 61 -15.71 21.49 9.26
C PHE A 61 -14.86 20.32 9.80
N LEU A 62 -15.21 19.80 10.97
CA LEU A 62 -14.49 18.70 11.61
C LEU A 62 -14.61 17.38 10.83
N VAL A 63 -15.79 17.10 10.24
CA VAL A 63 -15.97 15.97 9.31
C VAL A 63 -15.07 16.12 8.08
N VAL A 64 -14.99 17.31 7.48
CA VAL A 64 -14.10 17.57 6.34
C VAL A 64 -12.64 17.35 6.71
N VAL A 65 -12.20 17.83 7.88
CA VAL A 65 -10.82 17.62 8.37
C VAL A 65 -10.53 16.13 8.53
N PHE A 66 -11.44 15.36 9.13
CA PHE A 66 -11.25 13.92 9.27
C PHE A 66 -11.25 13.19 7.93
N ALA A 67 -12.13 13.55 7.00
CA ALA A 67 -12.14 12.97 5.66
C ALA A 67 -10.82 13.26 4.90
N ILE A 68 -10.24 14.46 5.06
CA ILE A 68 -8.93 14.79 4.50
C ILE A 68 -7.82 13.95 5.14
N TYR A 69 -7.86 13.78 6.46
CA TYR A 69 -6.86 12.99 7.18
C TYR A 69 -6.93 11.51 6.77
N GLU A 70 -8.13 10.93 6.76
CA GLU A 70 -8.38 9.56 6.32
C GLU A 70 -7.92 9.36 4.87
N LYS A 71 -8.25 10.27 3.96
CA LYS A 71 -7.78 10.22 2.57
C LYS A 71 -6.26 10.18 2.50
N ARG A 72 -5.56 11.03 3.27
CA ARG A 72 -4.09 11.03 3.32
C ARG A 72 -3.54 9.73 3.87
N THR A 73 -4.07 9.23 4.99
CA THR A 73 -3.64 7.97 5.60
C THR A 73 -3.81 6.79 4.64
N THR A 74 -4.95 6.71 3.96
CA THR A 74 -5.21 5.67 2.95
C THR A 74 -4.23 5.76 1.79
N LEU A 75 -3.95 6.96 1.28
CA LEU A 75 -2.94 7.18 0.24
C LEU A 75 -1.54 6.71 0.67
N TYR A 76 -1.12 7.03 1.89
CA TYR A 76 0.16 6.55 2.43
C TYR A 76 0.19 5.03 2.56
N ALA A 77 -0.89 4.41 3.03
CA ALA A 77 -0.99 2.95 3.14
C ALA A 77 -0.85 2.27 1.76
N LYS A 78 -1.59 2.74 0.76
CA LYS A 78 -1.50 2.23 -0.62
C LYS A 78 -0.09 2.36 -1.21
N ARG A 79 0.56 3.52 -1.01
CA ARG A 79 1.97 3.72 -1.45
C ARG A 79 2.92 2.76 -0.74
N SER A 80 2.72 2.52 0.55
CA SER A 80 3.49 1.55 1.32
C SER A 80 3.32 0.13 0.77
N HIS A 81 2.09 -0.27 0.42
CA HIS A 81 1.82 -1.57 -0.21
C HIS A 81 2.51 -1.70 -1.57
N LYS A 82 2.47 -0.65 -2.42
CA LYS A 82 3.19 -0.63 -3.70
C LYS A 82 4.70 -0.86 -3.50
N LEU A 83 5.30 -0.15 -2.54
CA LEU A 83 6.73 -0.30 -2.21
C LEU A 83 7.06 -1.70 -1.67
N ALA A 84 6.18 -2.28 -0.85
CA ALA A 84 6.36 -3.63 -0.33
C ALA A 84 6.37 -4.68 -1.47
N LEU A 85 5.38 -4.61 -2.37
CA LEU A 85 5.31 -5.47 -3.57
C LEU A 85 6.57 -5.33 -4.42
N ARG A 86 6.98 -4.09 -4.69
CA ARG A 86 8.16 -3.80 -5.52
C ARG A 86 9.45 -4.33 -4.90
N SER A 87 9.59 -4.20 -3.58
CA SER A 87 10.75 -4.71 -2.83
C SER A 87 10.88 -6.23 -2.95
N THR A 88 9.76 -6.95 -2.83
CA THR A 88 9.76 -8.43 -2.96
C THR A 88 10.12 -8.87 -4.38
N VAL A 89 9.60 -8.21 -5.41
CA VAL A 89 9.97 -8.50 -6.80
C VAL A 89 11.43 -8.15 -7.08
N SER A 90 11.95 -7.08 -6.48
CA SER A 90 13.36 -6.69 -6.64
C SER A 90 14.32 -7.78 -6.19
N PHE A 91 13.95 -8.61 -5.21
CA PHE A 91 14.77 -9.73 -4.77
C PHE A 91 15.06 -10.73 -5.90
N LEU A 92 14.07 -10.98 -6.77
CA LEU A 92 14.20 -11.88 -7.92
C LEU A 92 15.13 -11.32 -9.00
N ILE A 93 15.15 -10.00 -9.15
CA ILE A 93 15.87 -9.29 -10.23
C ILE A 93 17.28 -8.90 -9.77
N ARG A 94 17.52 -8.86 -8.47
CA ARG A 94 18.82 -8.56 -7.86
C ARG A 94 20.01 -9.34 -8.43
N PRO A 95 19.92 -10.64 -8.79
CA PRO A 95 21.01 -11.34 -9.44
C PRO A 95 21.42 -10.73 -10.78
N LEU A 96 20.48 -10.14 -11.52
CA LEU A 96 20.73 -9.42 -12.77
C LEU A 96 21.47 -8.09 -12.49
N GLU A 97 21.06 -7.36 -11.45
CA GLU A 97 21.72 -6.12 -11.02
C GLU A 97 23.14 -6.34 -10.44
N CYS A 98 23.40 -7.51 -9.84
CA CYS A 98 24.66 -7.83 -9.18
C CYS A 98 25.73 -8.38 -10.14
N ALA A 99 25.34 -9.15 -11.16
CA ALA A 99 26.25 -9.56 -12.23
C ALA A 99 26.86 -8.34 -12.94
N GLU A 100 26.11 -7.24 -13.01
CA GLU A 100 26.50 -5.98 -13.63
C GLU A 100 27.53 -5.17 -12.80
N ARG A 101 27.45 -5.18 -11.46
CA ARG A 101 28.41 -4.44 -10.59
C ARG A 101 29.85 -4.97 -10.67
N GLN A 102 30.06 -6.20 -11.13
CA GLN A 102 31.42 -6.72 -11.33
C GLN A 102 32.10 -6.13 -12.57
N ASP A 103 31.34 -5.64 -13.55
CA ASP A 103 31.86 -5.02 -14.78
C ASP A 103 31.81 -3.49 -14.76
N MET A 104 30.90 -2.87 -14.00
CA MET A 104 30.74 -1.41 -13.93
C MET A 104 31.09 -0.86 -12.54
N ARG A 105 32.29 -0.29 -12.41
CA ARG A 105 32.65 0.60 -11.29
C ARG A 105 31.66 1.78 -11.25
N GLU A 106 31.01 1.93 -10.10
CA GLU A 106 30.38 3.18 -9.62
C GLU A 106 29.36 3.86 -10.57
N SER A 107 28.10 3.44 -10.54
CA SER A 107 26.99 4.41 -10.62
C SER A 107 25.71 3.86 -10.00
N SER A 108 24.76 4.76 -9.73
CA SER A 108 23.41 4.56 -9.19
C SER A 108 22.73 3.26 -9.62
N SER A 109 21.93 2.66 -8.73
CA SER A 109 21.11 1.46 -8.97
C SER A 109 20.62 1.37 -10.42
N PRO A 110 20.93 0.29 -11.15
CA PRO A 110 20.61 0.20 -12.57
C PRO A 110 19.11 0.37 -12.78
N SER A 111 18.73 1.20 -13.73
CA SER A 111 17.32 1.36 -14.10
C SER A 111 16.81 0.04 -14.67
N MET A 112 15.54 -0.31 -14.44
CA MET A 112 14.93 -1.52 -15.02
C MET A 112 15.05 -1.54 -16.55
N VAL A 113 15.14 -0.36 -17.17
CA VAL A 113 15.40 -0.17 -18.61
C VAL A 113 16.78 -0.68 -19.03
N GLN A 114 17.81 -0.48 -18.21
CA GLN A 114 19.15 -1.03 -18.44
C GLN A 114 19.16 -2.55 -18.30
N VAL A 115 18.54 -3.08 -17.23
CA VAL A 115 18.40 -4.53 -17.03
C VAL A 115 17.73 -5.19 -18.23
N ARG A 116 16.67 -4.57 -18.76
CA ARG A 116 15.98 -5.03 -19.98
C ARG A 116 16.91 -5.08 -21.19
N TRP A 117 17.64 -3.99 -21.44
CA TRP A 117 18.55 -3.89 -22.59
C TRP A 117 19.64 -4.96 -22.53
N GLU A 118 20.22 -5.18 -21.35
CA GLU A 118 21.31 -6.15 -21.20
C GLU A 118 20.85 -7.59 -21.33
N VAL A 119 19.73 -7.96 -20.70
CA VAL A 119 19.14 -9.30 -20.86
C VAL A 119 18.86 -9.59 -22.34
N LYS A 120 18.42 -8.59 -23.09
CA LYS A 120 18.11 -8.70 -24.51
C LYS A 120 19.37 -8.82 -25.39
N GLU A 121 20.38 -7.98 -25.16
CA GLU A 121 21.55 -7.86 -26.04
C GLU A 121 22.70 -8.81 -25.68
N ARG A 122 22.97 -9.03 -24.38
CA ARG A 122 24.08 -9.88 -23.90
C ARG A 122 23.66 -11.34 -23.70
N GLY A 123 22.35 -11.59 -23.61
CA GLY A 123 21.80 -12.90 -23.27
C GLY A 123 22.02 -13.27 -21.80
N LEU A 124 21.55 -14.45 -21.41
CA LEU A 124 21.78 -15.01 -20.08
C LEU A 124 22.75 -16.18 -20.15
N SER A 125 23.67 -16.26 -19.18
CA SER A 125 24.41 -17.50 -18.94
C SER A 125 23.50 -18.57 -18.35
N ASP A 126 23.76 -19.84 -18.65
CA ASP A 126 22.97 -20.96 -18.15
C ASP A 126 22.97 -21.04 -16.62
N GLU A 127 24.10 -20.71 -15.98
CA GLU A 127 24.23 -20.66 -14.52
C GLU A 127 23.32 -19.59 -13.89
N LEU A 128 23.27 -18.39 -14.49
CA LEU A 128 22.41 -17.30 -14.03
C LEU A 128 20.94 -17.63 -14.27
N ALA A 129 20.62 -18.26 -15.41
CA ALA A 129 19.27 -18.69 -15.74
C ALA A 129 18.76 -19.72 -14.72
N GLN A 130 19.56 -20.75 -14.41
CA GLN A 130 19.18 -21.75 -13.40
C GLN A 130 19.00 -21.14 -12.01
N LYS A 131 19.88 -20.20 -11.63
CA LYS A 131 19.74 -19.48 -10.37
C LYS A 131 18.44 -18.68 -10.29
N LEU A 132 18.08 -17.97 -11.36
CA LEU A 132 16.82 -17.21 -11.41
C LEU A 132 15.59 -18.09 -11.35
N VAL A 133 15.61 -19.26 -12.01
CA VAL A 133 14.54 -20.27 -11.89
C VAL A 133 14.41 -20.78 -10.46
N GLN A 134 15.54 -21.04 -9.79
CA GLN A 134 15.55 -21.50 -8.39
C GLN A 134 15.03 -20.41 -7.44
N ASP A 135 15.49 -19.17 -7.59
CA ASP A 135 15.05 -18.04 -6.80
C ASP A 135 13.55 -17.78 -7.00
N ALA A 136 13.06 -17.86 -8.24
CA ALA A 136 11.63 -17.76 -8.57
C ALA A 136 10.80 -18.82 -7.85
N ARG A 137 11.25 -20.08 -7.85
CA ARG A 137 10.57 -21.17 -7.11
C ARG A 137 10.53 -20.92 -5.61
N MET A 138 11.61 -20.38 -5.04
CA MET A 138 11.70 -20.12 -3.60
C MET A 138 10.72 -19.03 -3.14
N ILE A 139 10.53 -17.99 -3.96
CA ILE A 139 9.73 -16.83 -3.57
C ILE A 139 8.29 -16.83 -4.08
N LEU A 140 7.93 -17.72 -5.03
CA LEU A 140 6.62 -17.72 -5.70
C LEU A 140 5.46 -17.73 -4.70
N VAL A 141 5.50 -18.63 -3.71
CA VAL A 141 4.44 -18.72 -2.68
C VAL A 141 4.32 -17.43 -1.87
N SER A 142 5.46 -16.79 -1.57
CA SER A 142 5.45 -15.50 -0.89
C SER A 142 4.83 -14.42 -1.77
N LEU A 143 5.17 -14.36 -3.05
CA LEU A 143 4.59 -13.40 -3.99
C LEU A 143 3.08 -13.60 -4.17
N GLU A 144 2.61 -14.83 -4.28
CA GLU A 144 1.18 -15.16 -4.37
C GLU A 144 0.43 -14.65 -3.13
N SER A 145 1.01 -14.78 -1.94
CA SER A 145 0.41 -14.27 -0.70
C SER A 145 0.26 -12.73 -0.66
N LEU A 146 1.09 -12.01 -1.43
CA LEU A 146 1.03 -10.55 -1.51
C LEU A 146 -0.04 -10.03 -2.47
N THR A 147 -0.76 -10.90 -3.19
CA THR A 147 -1.89 -10.52 -4.07
C THR A 147 -2.94 -9.68 -3.34
N ILE A 148 -3.15 -9.95 -2.04
CA ILE A 148 -4.07 -9.18 -1.18
C ILE A 148 -3.61 -7.71 -1.07
N LEU A 149 -2.30 -7.46 -0.99
CA LEU A 149 -1.76 -6.10 -0.93
C LEU A 149 -1.98 -5.35 -2.24
N ALA A 150 -1.82 -6.03 -3.38
CA ALA A 150 -2.10 -5.44 -4.69
C ALA A 150 -3.58 -5.05 -4.82
N ALA A 151 -4.49 -5.93 -4.40
CA ALA A 151 -5.93 -5.67 -4.37
C ALA A 151 -6.33 -4.50 -3.45
N GLN A 152 -5.53 -4.21 -2.42
CA GLN A 152 -5.77 -3.08 -1.51
C GLN A 152 -5.31 -1.72 -2.08
N ILE A 153 -4.57 -1.70 -3.19
CA ILE A 153 -4.14 -0.46 -3.86
C ILE A 153 -5.26 0.01 -4.79
N ASP A 154 -5.49 -0.74 -5.88
CA ASP A 154 -6.56 -0.59 -6.87
C ASP A 154 -6.57 -1.80 -7.84
N ILE A 155 -7.45 -1.75 -8.84
CA ILE A 155 -7.66 -2.84 -9.81
C ILE A 155 -6.49 -2.93 -10.80
N ASP A 156 -5.92 -1.80 -11.21
CA ASP A 156 -4.85 -1.77 -12.22
C ASP A 156 -3.55 -2.38 -11.66
N HIS A 157 -3.21 -2.07 -10.41
CA HIS A 157 -2.09 -2.70 -9.71
C HIS A 157 -2.31 -4.20 -9.50
N LEU A 158 -3.55 -4.64 -9.27
CA LEU A 158 -3.88 -6.05 -9.14
C LEU A 158 -3.72 -6.81 -10.47
N ASP A 159 -4.16 -6.22 -11.59
CA ASP A 159 -4.00 -6.83 -12.91
C ASP A 159 -2.52 -7.02 -13.26
N LEU A 160 -1.72 -5.96 -13.11
CA LEU A 160 -0.27 -6.05 -13.35
C LEU A 160 0.42 -7.02 -12.40
N TRP A 161 0.01 -7.06 -11.13
CA TRP A 161 0.53 -8.06 -10.19
C TRP A 161 0.22 -9.49 -10.64
N GLY A 162 -0.99 -9.74 -11.14
CA GLY A 162 -1.37 -11.02 -11.74
C GLY A 162 -0.49 -11.38 -12.95
N ARG A 163 -0.19 -10.41 -13.82
CA ARG A 163 0.72 -10.60 -14.96
C ARG A 163 2.15 -10.92 -14.50
N ILE A 164 2.66 -10.24 -13.47
CA ILE A 164 3.96 -10.53 -12.83
C ILE A 164 3.99 -11.98 -12.31
N LEU A 165 2.99 -12.38 -11.52
CA LEU A 165 2.89 -13.74 -10.98
C LEU A 165 2.86 -14.80 -12.07
N ASN A 166 2.09 -14.58 -13.13
CA ASN A 166 2.01 -15.52 -14.26
C ASN A 166 3.37 -15.68 -14.96
N ARG A 167 4.12 -14.59 -15.16
CA ARG A 167 5.47 -14.67 -15.73
C ARG A 167 6.46 -15.35 -14.80
N ILE A 168 6.38 -15.12 -13.49
CA ILE A 168 7.21 -15.84 -12.52
C ILE A 168 6.85 -17.32 -12.49
N HIS A 169 5.58 -17.67 -12.63
CA HIS A 169 5.15 -19.07 -12.72
C HIS A 169 5.73 -19.75 -13.97
N GLN A 170 5.66 -19.09 -15.13
CA GLN A 170 6.31 -19.57 -16.37
C GLN A 170 7.83 -19.69 -16.20
N LEU A 171 8.46 -18.73 -15.53
CA LEU A 171 9.89 -18.76 -15.22
C LEU A 171 10.25 -20.01 -14.40
N THR A 172 9.42 -20.43 -13.43
CA THR A 172 9.68 -21.65 -12.65
C THR A 172 9.67 -22.94 -13.47
N GLY A 173 8.98 -22.94 -14.62
CA GLY A 173 8.86 -24.07 -15.54
C GLY A 173 9.81 -24.02 -16.74
N ALA A 174 10.53 -22.92 -16.94
CA ALA A 174 11.47 -22.76 -18.04
C ALA A 174 12.66 -23.73 -17.93
N THR A 175 13.06 -24.30 -19.06
CA THR A 175 14.12 -25.33 -19.10
C THR A 175 15.36 -24.89 -19.87
N THR A 176 15.24 -23.86 -20.70
CA THR A 176 16.34 -23.30 -21.48
C THR A 176 16.65 -21.87 -21.06
N SER A 177 17.91 -21.45 -21.20
CA SER A 177 18.32 -20.07 -20.96
C SER A 177 17.65 -19.08 -21.91
N GLY A 178 17.32 -19.50 -23.13
CA GLY A 178 16.53 -18.73 -24.09
C GLY A 178 15.11 -18.44 -23.60
N GLU A 179 14.39 -19.47 -23.14
CA GLU A 179 13.06 -19.31 -22.54
C GLU A 179 13.09 -18.40 -21.31
N VAL A 180 14.07 -18.61 -20.42
CA VAL A 180 14.27 -17.78 -19.23
C VAL A 180 14.49 -16.32 -19.61
N ARG A 181 15.33 -16.05 -20.62
CA ARG A 181 15.59 -14.70 -21.11
C ARG A 181 14.32 -14.03 -21.62
N ASP A 182 13.57 -14.69 -22.48
CA ASP A 182 12.38 -14.10 -23.11
C ASP A 182 11.31 -13.80 -22.04
N ILE A 183 11.11 -14.70 -21.08
CA ILE A 183 10.22 -14.49 -19.93
C ILE A 183 10.71 -13.33 -19.06
N LEU A 184 12.02 -13.20 -18.82
CA LEU A 184 12.60 -12.11 -18.03
C LEU A 184 12.43 -10.75 -18.70
N VAL A 185 12.62 -10.65 -20.02
CA VAL A 185 12.40 -9.39 -20.76
C VAL A 185 10.95 -8.92 -20.58
N GLU A 186 9.99 -9.83 -20.76
CA GLU A 186 8.58 -9.51 -20.58
C GLU A 186 8.24 -9.19 -19.12
N LEU A 187 8.84 -9.90 -18.16
CA LEU A 187 8.66 -9.63 -16.73
C LEU A 187 9.15 -8.22 -16.38
N VAL A 188 10.32 -7.83 -16.88
CA VAL A 188 10.87 -6.48 -16.66
C VAL A 188 9.97 -5.41 -17.27
N ASP A 189 9.41 -5.65 -18.47
CA ASP A 189 8.46 -4.72 -19.11
C ASP A 189 7.20 -4.51 -18.25
N ILE A 190 6.64 -5.58 -17.69
CA ILE A 190 5.47 -5.49 -16.80
C ILE A 190 5.83 -4.75 -15.50
N ILE A 191 7.05 -4.92 -14.98
CA ILE A 191 7.47 -4.22 -13.75
C ILE A 191 7.67 -2.73 -14.00
N ILE A 192 8.16 -2.33 -15.18
CA ILE A 192 8.23 -0.92 -15.56
C ILE A 192 6.81 -0.34 -15.61
N GLU A 193 5.87 -1.04 -16.24
CA GLU A 193 4.45 -0.64 -16.28
C GLU A 193 3.86 -0.51 -14.86
N PHE A 194 4.22 -1.42 -13.95
CA PHE A 194 3.82 -1.36 -12.54
C PHE A 194 4.45 -0.19 -11.78
N ASP A 195 5.72 0.12 -12.04
CA ASP A 195 6.43 1.23 -11.41
C ASP A 195 5.85 2.59 -11.85
N ASP A 196 5.41 2.71 -13.10
CA ASP A 196 4.82 3.93 -13.69
C ASP A 196 3.38 4.22 -13.21
N LEU A 197 2.66 3.21 -12.70
CA LEU A 197 1.30 3.37 -12.18
C LEU A 197 1.23 4.30 -10.97
N HIS A 198 0.35 5.30 -11.03
CA HIS A 198 0.20 6.26 -9.94
C HIS A 198 -0.82 5.76 -8.92
N VAL A 199 -0.52 5.97 -7.63
CA VAL A 199 -1.44 5.66 -6.53
C VAL A 199 -2.28 6.90 -6.21
N TYR A 200 -3.60 6.81 -6.49
CA TYR A 200 -4.61 7.85 -6.29
C TYR A 200 -5.44 7.71 -4.99
#